data_AF-A0A931J2G0-F1
#
_entry.id   AF-A0A931J2G0-F1
#
_cell.length_a   1.000
_cell.length_b   1.000
_cell.length_c   1.000
_cell.angle_alpha   90.00
_cell.angle_beta   90.00
_cell.angle_gamma   90.00
#
_symmetry.space_group_name_H-M   'P 1'
#
loop_
_entity.id
_entity.type
_entity.pdbx_description
1 polymer ?
#
loop_
_entity_poly.entity_id
_entity_poly.type
_entity_poly.pdbx_seq_one_letter_code
_entity_poly.pdbx_strand_id
1 'polypeptide(L)'
;MSDEPWGFAPPPFKAAEALVQLQRALRDQGLKERERGFEQAGKRVLEYELGEGQIAIRLAQRLQTNTPNWDRFALKSAADQRKLLDEVKKRLARWRDED
;
A
#
# COMPACT_ATOMS: atom_id res chain seq x y z
N MET A 1 11.86 22.52 40.10
CA MET A 1 11.02 21.99 39.03
C MET A 1 11.57 22.53 37.73
N SER A 2 12.28 21.70 36.97
CA SER A 2 12.82 22.09 35.67
C SER A 2 11.91 21.49 34.61
N ASP A 3 11.29 22.36 33.81
CA ASP A 3 10.38 22.00 32.74
C ASP A 3 11.24 21.60 31.52
N GLU A 4 11.48 20.30 31.34
CA GLU A 4 12.14 19.77 30.15
C GLU A 4 11.12 19.69 29.00
N PRO A 5 11.42 20.27 27.82
CA PRO A 5 10.54 20.16 26.68
C PRO A 5 10.68 18.75 26.12
N TRP A 6 9.80 17.83 26.52
CA TRP A 6 9.64 16.52 25.91
C TRP A 6 9.18 16.68 24.45
N GLY A 7 10.14 16.92 23.56
CA GLY A 7 9.95 16.94 22.12
C GLY A 7 9.70 15.55 21.58
N PHE A 8 8.48 15.02 21.77
CA PHE A 8 7.98 13.85 21.04
C PHE A 8 7.67 14.23 19.60
N ALA A 9 8.69 14.65 18.83
CA ALA A 9 8.56 14.63 17.39
C ALA A 9 8.44 13.16 16.96
N PRO A 10 7.34 12.74 16.31
CA PRO A 10 7.23 11.37 15.84
C PRO A 10 8.40 11.07 14.89
N PRO A 11 8.99 9.88 14.98
CA PRO A 11 10.12 9.53 14.13
C PRO A 11 9.73 9.71 12.65
N PRO A 12 10.69 10.14 11.80
CA PRO A 12 10.43 10.34 10.39
C PRO A 12 9.90 9.04 9.76
N PHE A 13 8.96 9.17 8.82
CA PHE A 13 8.40 8.01 8.13
C PHE A 13 9.48 7.31 7.31
N LYS A 14 9.86 6.12 7.76
CA LYS A 14 10.88 5.30 7.10
C LYS A 14 10.26 4.53 5.93
N ALA A 15 10.16 5.18 4.77
CA ALA A 15 9.49 4.62 3.60
C ALA A 15 10.04 3.24 3.16
N ALA A 16 11.36 3.02 3.25
CA ALA A 16 11.95 1.73 2.89
C ALA A 16 11.52 0.60 3.85
N GLU A 17 11.55 0.83 5.16
CA GLU A 17 11.08 -0.16 6.16
C GLU A 17 9.57 -0.40 6.02
N ALA A 18 8.79 0.68 5.80
CA ALA A 18 7.36 0.59 5.58
C ALA A 18 7.01 -0.20 4.32
N LEU A 19 7.80 -0.07 3.24
CA LEU A 19 7.60 -0.83 2.00
C LEU A 19 7.77 -2.34 2.24
N VAL A 20 8.80 -2.74 2.98
CA VAL A 20 9.01 -4.16 3.33
C VAL A 20 7.83 -4.73 4.10
N GLN A 21 7.31 -3.97 5.08
CA GLN A 21 6.12 -4.37 5.84
C GLN A 21 4.87 -4.44 4.96
N LEU A 22 4.69 -3.47 4.06
CA LEU A 22 3.60 -3.45 3.09
C LEU A 22 3.65 -4.67 2.16
N GLN A 23 4.81 -4.99 1.58
CA GLN A 23 4.98 -6.15 0.71
C GLN A 23 4.65 -7.47 1.42
N ARG A 24 5.03 -7.62 2.69
CA ARG A 24 4.64 -8.80 3.49
C ARG A 24 3.12 -8.84 3.67
N ALA A 25 2.52 -7.76 4.13
CA ALA A 25 1.08 -7.70 4.36
C ALA A 25 0.26 -7.99 3.09
N LEU A 26 0.70 -7.49 1.92
CA LEU A 26 0.05 -7.76 0.64
C LEU A 26 0.15 -9.24 0.23
N ARG A 27 1.30 -9.88 0.46
CA ARG A 27 1.46 -11.34 0.25
C ARG A 27 0.56 -12.15 1.17
N ASP A 28 0.42 -11.72 2.43
CA ASP A 28 -0.47 -12.37 3.41
C ASP A 28 -1.95 -12.25 3.01
N GLN A 29 -2.32 -11.24 2.20
CA GLN A 29 -3.66 -11.13 1.59
C GLN A 29 -3.85 -12.05 0.36
N GLY A 30 -2.82 -12.80 -0.05
CA GLY A 30 -2.87 -13.71 -1.19
C GLY A 30 -2.46 -13.09 -2.53
N LEU A 31 -1.98 -11.85 -2.53
CA LEU A 31 -1.43 -11.22 -3.73
C LEU A 31 -0.07 -11.80 -4.08
N LYS A 32 0.20 -11.96 -5.37
CA LYS A 32 1.50 -12.44 -5.88
C LYS A 32 2.37 -11.25 -6.25
N GLU A 33 3.56 -11.17 -5.67
CA GLU A 33 4.52 -10.12 -5.99
C GLU A 33 5.14 -10.33 -7.38
N ARG A 34 5.21 -9.25 -8.18
CA ARG A 34 5.78 -9.23 -9.52
C ARG A 34 6.50 -7.90 -9.78
N GLU A 35 7.82 -7.99 -9.94
CA GLU A 35 8.72 -6.86 -10.20
C GLU A 35 8.51 -5.71 -9.20
N ARG A 36 7.75 -4.67 -9.58
CA ARG A 36 7.39 -3.52 -8.74
C ARG A 36 5.88 -3.40 -8.50
N GLY A 37 5.22 -4.53 -8.31
CA GLY A 37 3.77 -4.58 -8.13
C GLY A 37 3.27 -5.94 -7.69
N PHE A 38 1.95 -6.06 -7.67
CA PHE A 38 1.25 -7.24 -7.23
C PHE A 38 0.14 -7.62 -8.20
N GLU A 39 -0.07 -8.91 -8.31
CA GLU A 39 -1.05 -9.53 -9.17
C GLU A 39 -2.06 -10.36 -8.36
N GLN A 40 -3.31 -10.32 -8.81
CA GLN A 40 -4.40 -11.18 -8.37
C GLN A 40 -4.92 -11.94 -9.59
N ALA A 41 -4.99 -13.27 -9.51
CA ALA A 41 -5.44 -14.14 -10.61
C ALA A 41 -4.76 -13.85 -11.97
N GLY A 42 -3.47 -13.48 -11.96
CA GLY A 42 -2.70 -13.16 -13.17
C GLY A 42 -2.96 -11.76 -13.75
N LYS A 43 -3.73 -10.91 -13.07
CA LYS A 43 -3.97 -9.52 -13.45
C LYS A 43 -3.24 -8.58 -12.49
N ARG A 44 -2.57 -7.57 -13.03
CA ARG A 44 -1.88 -6.53 -12.24
C ARG A 44 -2.89 -5.65 -11.52
N VAL A 45 -2.81 -5.63 -10.19
CA VAL A 45 -3.78 -4.92 -9.34
C VAL A 45 -3.16 -3.86 -8.45
N LEU A 46 -1.87 -3.93 -8.15
CA LEU A 46 -1.17 -2.90 -7.38
C LEU A 46 0.22 -2.64 -7.97
N GLU A 47 0.62 -1.38 -8.02
CA GLU A 47 1.99 -0.96 -8.33
C GLU A 47 2.49 -0.06 -7.22
N TYR A 48 3.79 -0.08 -6.98
CA TYR A 48 4.41 0.78 -6.00
C TYR A 48 5.74 1.33 -6.50
N GLU A 49 6.06 2.54 -6.06
CA GLU A 49 7.33 3.19 -6.30
C GLU A 49 7.82 3.81 -4.98
N LEU A 50 9.04 3.45 -4.60
CA LEU A 50 9.71 4.04 -3.45
C LEU A 50 10.32 5.39 -3.85
N GLY A 51 9.87 6.46 -3.20
CA GLY A 51 10.45 7.79 -3.31
C GLY A 51 11.16 8.23 -2.03
N GLU A 52 11.64 9.46 -2.03
CA GLU A 52 12.27 10.07 -0.86
C GLU A 52 11.21 10.46 0.18
N GLY A 53 11.12 9.68 1.27
CA GLY A 53 10.18 9.94 2.37
C GLY A 53 8.72 9.57 2.10
N GLN A 54 8.41 8.95 0.97
CA GLN A 54 7.06 8.45 0.67
C GLN A 54 7.08 7.23 -0.25
N ILE A 55 5.96 6.50 -0.26
CA ILE A 55 5.72 5.42 -1.23
C ILE A 55 4.54 5.82 -2.10
N ALA A 56 4.76 5.96 -3.40
CA ALA A 56 3.68 6.15 -4.35
C ALA A 56 3.07 4.78 -4.68
N ILE A 57 1.75 4.67 -4.59
CA ILE A 57 1.01 3.45 -4.82
C ILE A 57 -0.04 3.71 -5.90
N ARG A 58 -0.19 2.74 -6.80
CA ARG A 58 -1.30 2.71 -7.75
C ARG A 58 -2.08 1.43 -7.49
N LEU A 59 -3.37 1.55 -7.21
CA LEU A 59 -4.25 0.41 -6.94
C LEU A 59 -5.36 0.39 -7.98
N ALA A 60 -5.52 -0.74 -8.65
CA ALA A 60 -6.58 -0.94 -9.62
C ALA A 60 -7.93 -0.76 -8.94
N GLN A 61 -8.92 -0.18 -9.63
CA GLN A 61 -10.30 -0.09 -9.14
C GLN A 61 -11.08 -1.38 -9.40
N ARG A 62 -10.77 -2.05 -10.52
CA ARG A 62 -11.46 -3.26 -11.01
C ARG A 62 -10.46 -4.24 -11.59
N LEU A 63 -10.79 -5.53 -11.51
CA LEU A 63 -9.98 -6.63 -12.02
C LEU A 63 -10.18 -6.82 -13.54
N GLN A 64 -9.88 -5.78 -14.34
CA GLN A 64 -10.08 -5.77 -15.78
C GLN A 64 -8.82 -6.15 -16.56
N THR A 65 -9.01 -6.76 -17.73
CA THR A 65 -7.94 -7.37 -18.54
C THR A 65 -7.24 -6.37 -19.49
N ASN A 66 -7.88 -5.26 -19.87
CA ASN A 66 -7.36 -4.36 -20.91
C ASN A 66 -6.69 -3.09 -20.37
N THR A 67 -7.34 -2.34 -19.48
CA THR A 67 -6.75 -1.15 -18.85
C THR A 67 -7.35 -0.95 -17.47
N PRO A 68 -6.61 -1.25 -16.39
CA PRO A 68 -7.08 -0.95 -15.04
C PRO A 68 -7.20 0.56 -14.88
N ASN A 69 -8.34 1.03 -14.35
CA ASN A 69 -8.37 2.37 -13.80
C ASN A 69 -7.62 2.37 -12.47
N TRP A 70 -6.67 3.28 -12.30
CA TRP A 70 -5.75 3.30 -11.17
C TRP A 70 -6.09 4.43 -10.22
N ASP A 71 -6.37 4.08 -8.96
CA ASP A 71 -6.33 5.05 -7.88
C ASP A 71 -4.89 5.25 -7.42
N ARG A 72 -4.54 6.49 -7.09
CA ARG A 72 -3.21 6.85 -6.61
C ARG A 72 -3.25 7.14 -5.13
N PHE A 73 -2.34 6.52 -4.38
CA PHE A 73 -2.14 6.76 -2.97
C PHE A 73 -0.68 7.17 -2.73
N ALA A 74 -0.46 8.03 -1.75
CA ALA A 74 0.88 8.39 -1.29
C ALA A 74 0.98 8.02 0.19
N LEU A 75 1.86 7.08 0.52
CA LEU A 75 2.10 6.68 1.89
C LEU A 75 3.21 7.55 2.47
N LYS A 76 2.84 8.40 3.44
CA LYS A 76 3.78 9.27 4.17
C LYS A 76 3.79 8.97 5.66
N SER A 77 2.98 8.00 6.09
CA SER A 77 2.80 7.64 7.49
C SER A 77 2.29 6.21 7.62
N ALA A 78 2.39 5.65 8.83
CA ALA A 78 1.80 4.35 9.16
C ALA A 78 0.25 4.38 9.06
N ALA A 79 -0.38 5.54 9.24
CA ALA A 79 -1.83 5.69 9.08
C ALA A 79 -2.25 5.51 7.61
N ASP A 80 -1.49 6.06 6.67
CA ASP A 80 -1.73 5.88 5.24
C ASP A 80 -1.58 4.42 4.84
N GLN A 81 -0.58 3.72 5.39
CA GLN A 81 -0.36 2.30 5.13
C GLN A 81 -1.56 1.46 5.57
N ARG A 82 -2.12 1.71 6.77
CA ARG A 82 -3.31 1.01 7.25
C ARG A 82 -4.52 1.25 6.36
N LYS A 83 -4.78 2.52 6.00
CA LYS A 83 -5.87 2.88 5.08
C LYS A 83 -5.74 2.18 3.73
N LEU A 84 -4.53 2.10 3.17
CA LEU A 84 -4.30 1.36 1.94
C LEU A 84 -4.60 -0.13 2.10
N LEU A 85 -4.16 -0.76 3.19
CA LEU A 85 -4.41 -2.18 3.43
C LEU A 85 -5.91 -2.48 3.56
N ASP A 86 -6.66 -1.60 4.24
CA ASP A 86 -8.12 -1.71 4.34
C ASP A 86 -8.78 -1.59 2.97
N GLU A 87 -8.34 -0.64 2.14
CA GLU A 87 -8.82 -0.46 0.77
C GLU A 87 -8.49 -1.67 -0.13
N VAL A 88 -7.27 -2.21 -0.03
CA VAL A 88 -6.88 -3.44 -0.75
C VAL A 88 -7.78 -4.59 -0.34
N LYS A 89 -8.01 -4.80 0.96
CA LYS A 89 -8.89 -5.87 1.47
C LYS A 89 -10.32 -5.71 0.95
N LYS A 90 -10.87 -4.49 0.97
CA LYS A 90 -12.20 -4.18 0.43
C LYS A 90 -12.31 -4.49 -1.06
N ARG A 91 -11.29 -4.10 -1.85
CA ARG A 91 -11.24 -4.37 -3.28
C ARG A 91 -11.09 -5.84 -3.59
N LEU A 92 -10.23 -6.56 -2.87
CA LEU A 92 -10.08 -8.01 -2.99
C LEU A 92 -11.39 -8.74 -2.73
N ALA A 93 -12.13 -8.36 -1.67
CA ALA A 93 -13.45 -8.94 -1.40
C ALA A 93 -14.42 -8.66 -2.56
N ARG A 94 -14.52 -7.41 -3.00
CA ARG A 94 -15.37 -7.02 -4.13
C ARG A 94 -15.02 -7.77 -5.41
N TRP A 95 -13.75 -7.89 -5.75
CA TRP A 95 -13.33 -8.55 -6.99
C TRP A 95 -13.59 -10.05 -6.96
N ARG A 96 -13.58 -10.68 -5.78
CA ARG A 96 -13.98 -12.08 -5.61
C ARG A 96 -15.49 -12.30 -5.79
N ASP A 97 -16.30 -11.28 -5.49
CA ASP A 97 -17.75 -11.34 -5.73
C ASP A 97 -18.12 -10.99 -7.18
N GLU A 98 -17.24 -10.30 -7.92
CA GLU A 98 -17.42 -9.92 -9.33
C GLU A 98 -16.84 -10.95 -10.34
N ASP A 99 -16.09 -11.96 -9.86
CA ASP A 99 -15.59 -13.12 -10.63
C ASP A 99 -16.57 -14.30 -10.56
#